data_AF-A0A937MFH7-F1
#
_entry.id   AF-A0A937MFH7-F1
#
_cell.length_a   1.000
_cell.length_b   1.000
_cell.length_c   1.000
_cell.angle_alpha   90.00
_cell.angle_beta   90.00
_cell.angle_gamma   90.00
#
_symmetry.space_group_name_H-M   'P 1'
#
loop_
_entity.id
_entity.type
_entity.pdbx_description
1 polymer ?
#
loop_
_entity_poly.entity_id
_entity_poly.type
_entity_poly.pdbx_seq_one_letter_code
_entity_poly.pdbx_strand_id
1 'polypeptide(L)'
;MRSCDSCPGGKECAGVNLHPILLQVLTLYAGGMTNKFDILFSLGEESEALLEKYDTQVSRDCWTKAALLAIADVITDKNSNNWSEEAPALIASAVAAFERFPWQITELIEQAPDLYQAIFERQPDGAFAADVSKRAFVKFCKTVAYQ
;
A
#
# COMPACT_ATOMS: atom_id res chain seq x y z
N MET A 1 12.47 13.05 -7.16
CA MET A 1 11.25 13.06 -6.33
C MET A 1 11.26 14.31 -5.46
N ARG A 2 10.35 15.26 -5.69
CA ARG A 2 10.10 16.32 -4.70
C ARG A 2 9.53 15.61 -3.47
N SER A 3 10.20 15.78 -2.35
CA SER A 3 10.13 14.89 -1.21
C SER A 3 8.71 14.82 -0.63
N CYS A 4 8.06 13.66 -0.76
CA CYS A 4 6.90 13.28 0.05
C CYS A 4 7.22 13.21 1.56
N ASP A 5 8.51 13.36 1.89
CA ASP A 5 9.06 13.51 3.23
C ASP A 5 9.19 15.00 3.61
N SER A 6 8.76 15.94 2.76
CA SER A 6 8.82 17.40 2.95
C SER A 6 7.43 18.02 2.85
N CYS A 7 6.83 18.31 3.99
CA CYS A 7 5.58 19.07 4.07
C CYS A 7 5.86 20.57 4.05
N PRO A 8 5.09 21.39 3.32
CA PRO A 8 5.07 22.83 3.55
C PRO A 8 4.41 23.07 4.92
N GLY A 9 5.20 23.21 5.98
CA GLY A 9 4.72 23.50 7.34
C GLY A 9 5.36 22.72 8.49
N GLY A 10 6.15 21.67 8.24
CA GLY A 10 6.96 20.98 9.25
C GLY A 10 6.51 19.57 9.65
N LYS A 11 7.51 18.79 10.09
CA LYS A 11 7.61 17.49 10.82
C LYS A 11 6.57 16.35 10.66
N GLU A 12 5.55 16.46 9.84
CA GLU A 12 4.48 15.45 9.70
C GLU A 12 4.36 14.99 8.24
N CYS A 13 5.23 14.09 7.79
CA CYS A 13 5.24 13.62 6.39
C CYS A 13 3.90 12.97 6.01
N ALA A 14 3.31 13.36 4.87
CA ALA A 14 2.07 12.77 4.37
C ALA A 14 2.16 11.24 4.24
N GLY A 15 3.29 10.73 3.75
CA GLY A 15 3.51 9.27 3.67
C GLY A 15 3.49 8.56 5.02
N VAL A 16 3.94 9.20 6.09
CA VAL A 16 4.00 8.62 7.45
C VAL A 16 2.64 8.64 8.14
N ASN A 17 1.85 9.70 7.93
CA ASN A 17 0.53 9.83 8.57
C ASN A 17 -0.58 9.08 7.80
N LEU A 18 -0.46 8.99 6.48
CA LEU A 18 -1.43 8.25 5.65
C LEU A 18 -1.21 6.74 5.75
N HIS A 19 0.03 6.30 5.96
CA HIS A 19 0.37 4.90 6.01
C HIS A 19 -0.46 4.08 7.04
N PRO A 20 -0.58 4.48 8.33
CA PRO A 20 -1.42 3.78 9.30
C PRO A 20 -2.88 3.68 8.87
N ILE A 21 -3.43 4.72 8.25
CA ILE A 21 -4.81 4.75 7.77
C ILE A 21 -5.00 3.76 6.61
N LEU A 22 -4.07 3.75 5.66
CA LEU A 22 -4.10 2.82 4.53
C LEU A 22 -3.91 1.36 4.96
N LEU A 23 -3.08 1.11 5.97
CA LEU A 23 -2.93 -0.22 6.58
C LEU A 23 -4.23 -0.68 7.24
N GLN A 24 -4.94 0.22 7.93
CA GLN A 24 -6.25 -0.08 8.52
C GLN A 24 -7.31 -0.36 7.45
N VAL A 25 -7.33 0.40 6.34
CA VAL A 25 -8.18 0.12 5.18
C VAL A 25 -7.93 -1.29 4.62
N LEU A 26 -6.65 -1.66 4.43
CA LEU A 26 -6.28 -3.00 3.96
C LEU A 26 -6.74 -4.10 4.93
N THR A 27 -6.57 -3.87 6.23
CA THR A 27 -6.94 -4.83 7.27
C THR A 27 -8.46 -5.04 7.33
N LEU A 28 -9.24 -3.96 7.26
CA LEU A 28 -10.70 -4.02 7.21
C LEU A 28 -11.20 -4.74 5.95
N TYR A 29 -10.61 -4.42 4.79
CA TYR A 29 -10.93 -5.06 3.53
C TYR A 29 -10.63 -6.57 3.55
N ALA A 30 -9.44 -6.95 4.03
CA ALA A 30 -9.06 -8.34 4.21
C ALA A 30 -9.94 -9.09 5.23
N GLY A 31 -10.51 -8.38 6.21
CA GLY A 31 -11.49 -8.88 7.16
C GLY A 31 -12.91 -9.06 6.59
N GLY A 32 -13.12 -8.75 5.30
CA GLY A 32 -14.40 -8.92 4.60
C GLY A 32 -15.24 -7.64 4.48
N MET A 33 -14.78 -6.52 5.04
CA MET A 33 -15.46 -5.24 4.91
C MET A 33 -15.07 -4.59 3.57
N THR A 34 -15.82 -4.88 2.51
CA THR A 34 -15.51 -4.44 1.14
C THR A 34 -16.26 -3.17 0.70
N ASN A 35 -17.22 -2.71 1.50
CA ASN A 35 -17.95 -1.47 1.23
C ASN A 35 -17.12 -0.26 1.66
N LYS A 36 -16.93 0.69 0.71
CA LYS A 36 -16.16 1.92 0.93
C LYS A 36 -16.64 2.72 2.16
N PHE A 37 -17.95 2.92 2.30
CA PHE A 37 -18.50 3.75 3.36
C PHE A 37 -18.39 3.07 4.72
N ASP A 38 -18.58 1.74 4.78
CA ASP A 38 -18.41 0.98 6.01
C ASP A 38 -16.94 1.01 6.47
N ILE A 39 -15.99 0.90 5.54
CA ILE A 39 -14.56 1.06 5.83
C ILE A 39 -14.30 2.46 6.38
N LEU A 40 -14.72 3.52 5.68
CA LEU A 40 -14.51 4.92 6.11
C LEU A 40 -15.08 5.16 7.51
N PHE A 41 -16.30 4.70 7.77
CA PHE A 41 -16.95 4.82 9.07
C PHE A 41 -16.18 4.08 10.17
N SER A 42 -15.53 2.96 9.83
CA SER A 42 -14.75 2.15 10.77
C SER A 42 -13.35 2.70 11.07
N LEU A 43 -12.85 3.68 10.30
CA LEU A 43 -11.55 4.31 10.54
C LEU A 43 -11.55 5.26 11.75
N GLY A 44 -12.72 5.76 12.15
CA GLY A 44 -12.90 6.70 13.25
C GLY A 44 -12.56 8.16 12.89
N GLU A 45 -12.98 9.07 13.77
CA GLU A 45 -12.94 10.52 13.55
C GLU A 45 -11.52 11.09 13.34
N GLU A 46 -10.51 10.53 14.02
CA GLU A 46 -9.12 10.97 13.88
C GLU A 46 -8.55 10.67 12.48
N SER A 47 -8.83 9.47 11.96
CA SER A 47 -8.43 9.06 10.62
C SER A 47 -9.15 9.89 9.55
N GLU A 48 -10.45 10.14 9.74
CA GLU A 48 -11.24 10.98 8.83
C GLU A 48 -10.69 12.41 8.76
N ALA A 49 -10.36 13.02 9.91
CA ALA A 49 -9.74 14.36 9.95
C ALA A 49 -8.39 14.41 9.23
N LEU A 50 -7.58 13.35 9.33
CA LEU A 50 -6.31 13.24 8.59
C LEU A 50 -6.54 13.07 7.08
N LEU A 51 -7.51 12.25 6.68
CA LEU A 51 -7.88 12.09 5.27
C LEU A 51 -8.34 13.42 4.67
N GLU A 52 -9.23 14.16 5.35
CA GLU A 52 -9.68 15.48 4.92
C GLU A 52 -8.53 16.50 4.81
N LYS A 53 -7.64 16.52 5.82
CA LYS A 53 -6.46 17.41 5.83
C LYS A 53 -5.57 17.16 4.61
N TYR A 54 -5.36 15.91 4.23
CA TYR A 54 -4.42 15.53 3.18
C TYR A 54 -5.03 15.40 1.78
N ASP A 55 -6.35 15.29 1.64
CA ASP A 55 -7.05 15.15 0.35
C ASP A 55 -6.69 16.27 -0.65
N THR A 56 -6.55 17.51 -0.17
CA THR A 56 -6.23 18.68 -1.02
C THR A 56 -4.77 19.13 -0.93
N GLN A 57 -4.00 18.64 0.04
CA GLN A 57 -2.65 19.13 0.36
C GLN A 57 -1.54 18.22 -0.16
N VAL A 58 -1.88 17.01 -0.62
CA VAL A 58 -0.91 15.95 -0.95
C VAL A 58 -1.04 15.56 -2.41
N SER A 59 0.09 15.49 -3.10
CA SER A 59 0.12 15.00 -4.48
C SER A 59 -0.19 13.50 -4.54
N ARG A 60 -0.78 13.07 -5.65
CA ARG A 60 -1.07 11.65 -5.95
C ARG A 60 0.12 10.72 -5.68
N ASP A 61 1.32 11.13 -6.05
CA ASP A 61 2.56 10.34 -5.84
C ASP A 61 2.80 9.98 -4.37
N CYS A 62 2.41 10.84 -3.43
CA CYS A 62 2.60 10.59 -2.01
C CYS A 62 1.53 9.66 -1.43
N TRP A 63 0.32 9.70 -1.99
CA TRP A 63 -0.70 8.67 -1.73
C TRP A 63 -0.26 7.31 -2.25
N THR A 64 0.28 7.25 -3.47
CA THR A 64 0.84 6.02 -4.03
C THR A 64 1.97 5.50 -3.15
N LYS A 65 2.93 6.35 -2.74
CA LYS A 65 4.00 5.96 -1.80
C LYS A 65 3.43 5.36 -0.51
N ALA A 66 2.47 6.03 0.14
CA ALA A 66 1.86 5.53 1.37
C ALA A 66 1.17 4.18 1.18
N ALA A 67 0.47 3.99 0.05
CA ALA A 67 -0.18 2.74 -0.30
C ALA A 67 0.83 1.61 -0.53
N LEU A 68 1.95 1.88 -1.20
CA LEU A 68 3.02 0.89 -1.38
C LEU A 68 3.64 0.47 -0.05
N LEU A 69 3.83 1.41 0.88
CA LEU A 69 4.33 1.08 2.22
C LEU A 69 3.34 0.20 2.99
N ALA A 70 2.04 0.51 2.94
CA ALA A 70 1.01 -0.30 3.57
C ALA A 70 0.98 -1.74 3.01
N ILE A 71 1.11 -1.89 1.69
CA ILE A 71 1.18 -3.21 1.05
C ILE A 71 2.44 -3.96 1.48
N ALA A 72 3.58 -3.26 1.53
CA ALA A 72 4.83 -3.86 1.96
C ALA A 72 4.72 -4.39 3.39
N ASP A 73 4.14 -3.61 4.31
CA ASP A 73 3.92 -4.02 5.70
C ASP A 73 3.01 -5.26 5.80
N VAL A 74 1.88 -5.30 5.09
CA VAL A 74 0.99 -6.48 5.06
C VAL A 74 1.71 -7.73 4.54
N ILE A 75 2.57 -7.57 3.53
CA ILE A 75 3.36 -8.68 2.99
C ILE A 75 4.42 -9.11 4.01
N THR A 76 5.14 -8.18 4.63
CA THR A 76 6.24 -8.55 5.56
C THR A 76 5.76 -9.05 6.92
N ASP A 77 4.59 -8.62 7.39
CA ASP A 77 4.00 -9.09 8.65
C ASP A 77 3.47 -10.54 8.54
N LYS A 78 3.21 -11.00 7.32
CA LYS A 78 2.80 -12.37 7.08
C LYS A 78 4.02 -13.29 7.07
N ASN A 79 3.97 -14.35 7.86
CA ASN A 79 4.95 -15.42 7.78
C ASN A 79 4.50 -16.44 6.73
N SER A 80 5.16 -16.47 5.57
CA SER A 80 4.89 -17.43 4.50
C SER A 80 6.17 -18.04 3.94
N ASN A 81 6.06 -19.29 3.50
CA ASN A 81 7.10 -20.04 2.81
C ASN A 81 6.80 -20.18 1.30
N ASN A 82 5.73 -19.57 0.79
CA ASN A 82 5.31 -19.65 -0.60
C ASN A 82 4.78 -18.30 -1.11
N TRP A 83 5.69 -17.32 -1.15
CA TRP A 83 5.41 -15.96 -1.62
C TRP A 83 5.01 -15.92 -3.09
N SER A 84 5.52 -16.86 -3.90
CA SER A 84 5.20 -16.94 -5.31
C SER A 84 3.69 -17.12 -5.60
N GLU A 85 2.97 -17.81 -4.72
CA GLU A 85 1.51 -18.00 -4.82
C GLU A 85 0.72 -16.97 -4.01
N GLU A 86 1.21 -16.59 -2.83
CA GLU A 86 0.46 -15.74 -1.91
C GLU A 86 0.58 -14.24 -2.21
N ALA A 87 1.76 -13.77 -2.63
CA ALA A 87 1.99 -12.35 -2.89
C ALA A 87 1.07 -11.78 -3.99
N PRO A 88 0.81 -12.47 -5.13
CA PRO A 88 -0.14 -12.00 -6.12
C PRO A 88 -1.54 -11.76 -5.55
N ALA A 89 -2.03 -12.65 -4.70
CA ALA A 89 -3.35 -12.53 -4.08
C ALA A 89 -3.43 -11.37 -3.09
N LEU A 90 -2.37 -11.16 -2.29
CA LEU A 90 -2.27 -10.03 -1.37
C LEU A 90 -2.23 -8.68 -2.13
N ILE A 91 -1.43 -8.61 -3.19
CA ILE A 91 -1.34 -7.41 -4.03
C ILE A 91 -2.68 -7.14 -4.72
N ALA A 92 -3.35 -8.16 -5.27
CA ALA A 92 -4.67 -8.02 -5.87
C ALA A 92 -5.72 -7.53 -4.87
N SER A 93 -5.72 -8.10 -3.66
CA SER A 93 -6.59 -7.65 -2.56
C SER A 93 -6.36 -6.19 -2.21
N ALA A 94 -5.09 -5.77 -2.14
CA ALA A 94 -4.75 -4.39 -1.83
C ALA A 94 -5.14 -3.40 -2.93
N VAL A 95 -4.96 -3.78 -4.20
CA VAL A 95 -5.41 -2.98 -5.34
C VAL A 95 -6.93 -2.81 -5.29
N ALA A 96 -7.67 -3.89 -5.05
CA ALA A 96 -9.13 -3.85 -4.93
C ALA A 96 -9.59 -3.01 -3.72
N ALA A 97 -8.89 -3.10 -2.59
CA ALA A 97 -9.19 -2.30 -1.40
C ALA A 97 -9.07 -0.79 -1.68
N PHE A 98 -8.11 -0.36 -2.50
CA PHE A 98 -7.88 1.04 -2.79
C PHE A 98 -8.63 1.56 -4.02
N GLU A 99 -9.15 0.69 -4.89
CA GLU A 99 -9.81 1.05 -6.16
C GLU A 99 -10.95 2.08 -5.99
N ARG A 100 -11.69 1.98 -4.88
CA ARG A 100 -12.85 2.86 -4.61
C ARG A 100 -12.50 4.19 -3.95
N PHE A 101 -11.22 4.42 -3.68
CA PHE A 101 -10.75 5.60 -2.95
C PHE A 101 -10.01 6.59 -3.87
N PRO A 102 -10.00 7.88 -3.55
CA PRO A 102 -9.24 8.90 -4.30
C PRO A 102 -7.75 8.56 -4.46
N TRP A 103 -7.21 7.75 -3.56
CA TRP A 103 -5.83 7.29 -3.49
C TRP A 103 -5.59 5.88 -4.06
N GLN A 104 -6.38 5.47 -5.04
CA GLN A 104 -6.14 4.24 -5.79
C GLN A 104 -4.69 4.14 -6.32
N ILE A 105 -4.15 2.92 -6.34
CA ILE A 105 -2.85 2.65 -6.94
C ILE A 105 -2.99 2.67 -8.46
N THR A 106 -2.59 3.76 -9.08
CA THR A 106 -2.40 3.78 -10.53
C THR A 106 -1.05 3.23 -10.92
N GLU A 107 -1.01 2.61 -12.10
CA GLU A 107 0.25 2.19 -12.73
C GLU A 107 1.05 1.20 -11.85
N LEU A 108 0.36 0.21 -11.27
CA LEU A 108 0.99 -0.83 -10.43
C LEU A 108 2.26 -1.44 -11.06
N ILE A 109 2.30 -1.58 -12.37
CA ILE A 109 3.46 -2.09 -13.12
C ILE A 109 4.67 -1.14 -13.00
N GLU A 110 4.45 0.16 -13.07
CA GLU A 110 5.49 1.19 -12.94
C GLU A 110 5.97 1.30 -11.49
N GLN A 111 5.07 1.10 -10.53
CA GLN A 111 5.35 1.12 -9.10
C GLN A 111 5.96 -0.18 -8.56
N ALA A 112 5.93 -1.26 -9.34
CA ALA A 112 6.39 -2.59 -8.91
C ALA A 112 7.86 -2.63 -8.42
N PRO A 113 8.83 -1.93 -9.04
CA PRO A 113 10.20 -1.89 -8.52
C PRO A 113 10.29 -1.27 -7.13
N ASP A 114 9.55 -0.18 -6.89
CA ASP A 114 9.55 0.54 -5.62
C ASP A 114 8.86 -0.28 -4.53
N LEU A 115 7.76 -0.97 -4.87
CA LEU A 115 7.09 -1.89 -3.96
C LEU A 115 7.98 -3.07 -3.58
N TYR A 116 8.68 -3.68 -4.55
CA TYR A 116 9.62 -4.75 -4.26
C TYR A 116 10.74 -4.29 -3.32
N GLN A 117 11.28 -3.09 -3.58
CA GLN A 117 12.31 -2.52 -2.73
C GLN A 117 11.80 -2.26 -1.31
N ALA A 118 10.57 -1.74 -1.17
CA ALA A 118 9.94 -1.52 0.13
C ALA A 118 9.75 -2.81 0.94
N ILE A 119 9.36 -3.91 0.29
CA ILE A 119 9.26 -5.25 0.90
C ILE A 119 10.64 -5.76 1.31
N PHE A 120 11.62 -5.66 0.40
CA PHE A 120 12.99 -6.11 0.65
C PHE A 120 13.64 -5.41 1.84
N GLU A 121 13.45 -4.10 1.97
CA GLU A 121 14.02 -3.32 3.08
C GLU A 121 13.37 -3.63 4.43
N ARG A 122 12.12 -4.11 4.43
CA ARG A 122 11.36 -4.42 5.65
C ARG A 122 11.51 -5.86 6.12
N GLN A 123 12.07 -6.73 5.29
CA GLN A 123 12.18 -8.15 5.60
C GLN A 123 13.65 -8.56 5.85
N PRO A 124 14.11 -8.52 7.13
CA PRO A 124 15.51 -8.74 7.46
C PRO A 124 15.99 -10.19 7.24
N ASP A 125 15.08 -11.17 7.19
CA ASP A 125 15.42 -12.58 6.92
C ASP A 125 15.58 -12.90 5.42
N GLY A 126 15.16 -11.97 4.54
CA GLY A 126 15.20 -12.13 3.09
C GLY A 126 14.31 -13.26 2.54
N ALA A 127 13.35 -13.78 3.31
CA ALA A 127 12.56 -14.95 2.89
C ALA A 127 11.74 -14.69 1.60
N PHE A 128 11.21 -13.46 1.44
CA PHE A 128 10.54 -13.05 0.21
C PHE A 128 11.50 -12.99 -0.98
N ALA A 129 12.69 -12.43 -0.79
CA ALA A 129 13.68 -12.31 -1.87
C ALA A 129 14.30 -13.66 -2.26
N ALA A 130 14.31 -14.63 -1.35
CA ALA A 130 14.73 -16.00 -1.61
C ALA A 130 13.73 -16.74 -2.53
N ASP A 131 12.44 -16.45 -2.40
CA ASP A 131 11.38 -17.10 -3.19
C ASP A 131 11.00 -16.30 -4.46
N VAL A 132 10.98 -14.97 -4.37
CA VAL A 132 10.50 -14.07 -5.42
C VAL A 132 11.62 -13.12 -5.89
N SER A 133 12.11 -13.37 -7.10
CA SER A 133 13.02 -12.42 -7.78
C SER A 133 12.30 -11.13 -8.19
N LYS A 134 13.05 -10.02 -8.31
CA LYS A 134 12.56 -8.74 -8.88
C LYS A 134 11.78 -8.92 -10.20
N ARG A 135 12.29 -9.78 -11.10
CA ARG A 135 11.64 -10.05 -12.38
C ARG A 135 10.33 -10.83 -12.23
N ALA A 136 10.28 -11.79 -11.31
CA ALA A 136 9.06 -12.54 -11.01
C ALA A 136 8.00 -11.61 -10.39
N PHE A 137 8.41 -10.74 -9.47
CA PHE A 137 7.53 -9.76 -8.85
C PHE A 137 6.87 -8.82 -9.87
N VAL A 138 7.65 -8.25 -10.80
CA VAL A 138 7.09 -7.40 -11.87
C VAL A 138 6.09 -8.17 -12.74
N LYS A 139 6.31 -9.48 -12.97
CA LYS A 139 5.34 -10.32 -13.68
C LYS A 139 4.05 -10.49 -12.87
N PHE A 140 4.13 -10.69 -11.55
CA PHE A 140 2.96 -10.75 -10.69
C PHE A 140 2.14 -9.47 -10.76
N CYS A 141 2.79 -8.31 -10.60
CA CYS A 141 2.15 -7.01 -10.73
C CYS A 141 1.49 -6.81 -12.11
N LYS A 142 2.12 -7.31 -13.19
CA LYS A 142 1.50 -7.31 -14.52
C LYS A 142 0.26 -8.19 -14.59
N THR A 143 0.32 -9.40 -14.05
CA THR A 143 -0.85 -10.30 -14.01
C THR A 143 -1.98 -9.66 -13.24
N VAL A 144 -1.71 -9.09 -12.07
CA VAL A 144 -2.72 -8.40 -11.24
C VAL A 144 -3.31 -7.18 -11.96
N ALA A 145 -2.49 -6.39 -12.65
CA ALA A 145 -2.94 -5.18 -13.33
C ALA A 145 -3.80 -5.43 -14.59
N TYR A 146 -3.75 -6.64 -15.16
CA TYR A 146 -4.49 -7.02 -16.38
C TYR A 146 -5.51 -8.16 -16.14
N GLN A 147 -5.80 -8.49 -14.88
CA GLN A 147 -6.91 -9.36 -14.50
C GLN A 147 -8.24 -8.64 -14.67
#